data_AF-K0W544-F1
#
_entry.id   AF-K0W544-F1
#
_cell.length_a   1.000
_cell.length_b   1.000
_cell.length_c   1.000
_cell.angle_alpha   90.00
_cell.angle_beta   90.00
_cell.angle_gamma   90.00
#
_symmetry.space_group_name_H-M   'P 1'
#
loop_
_entity.id
_entity.type
_entity.pdbx_description
1 polymer ?
#
loop_
_entity_poly.entity_id
_entity_poly.type
_entity_poly.pdbx_seq_one_letter_code
_entity_poly.pdbx_strand_id
1 'polypeptide(L)' 'MTDIIEIAGKPLLEVKNLTVEFPLRTGVFRAVRDLSFAIEPGKTLCVVGESGSGKSVT' A
#
# COMPACT_ATOMS: atom_id res chain seq x y z
N MET A 1 15.13 0.42 31.13
CA MET A 1 16.21 0.15 30.17
C MET A 1 15.72 -1.06 29.38
N THR A 2 14.94 -0.90 28.31
CA THR A 2 15.32 -0.28 27.03
C THR A 2 14.05 -0.05 26.19
N ASP A 3 13.42 1.12 26.28
CA ASP A 3 12.28 1.49 25.41
C ASP A 3 12.45 2.89 24.79
N ILE A 4 13.71 3.33 24.65
CA ILE A 4 14.03 4.43 23.73
C ILE A 4 14.26 3.77 22.37
N ILE A 5 13.18 3.26 21.79
CA ILE A 5 13.18 2.72 20.43
C ILE A 5 13.52 3.90 19.53
N GLU A 6 14.56 3.74 18.73
CA GLU A 6 14.98 4.65 17.69
C GLU A 6 13.78 4.98 16.78
N ILE A 7 13.14 6.12 17.02
CA ILE A 7 12.04 6.66 16.18
C ILE A 7 12.61 7.24 14.86
N ALA A 8 13.93 7.18 14.68
CA ALA A 8 14.63 7.54 13.47
C ALA A 8 14.98 6.26 12.68
N GLY A 9 14.04 5.75 11.88
CA GLY A 9 14.40 4.79 10.82
C GLY A 9 13.42 3.67 10.48
N LYS A 10 12.28 3.56 11.18
CA LYS A 10 11.24 2.58 10.80
C LYS A 10 10.02 3.29 10.18
N PRO A 11 9.52 2.82 9.02
CA PRO A 11 8.30 3.36 8.44
C PRO A 11 7.09 3.15 9.36
N LEU A 12 6.17 4.12 9.35
CA LEU A 12 4.89 4.03 10.05
C LEU A 12 3.97 2.98 9.43
N LEU A 13 4.03 2.85 8.10
CA LEU A 13 3.31 1.84 7.34
C LEU A 13 4.27 1.23 6.33
N GLU A 14 4.29 -0.09 6.27
CA GLU A 14 4.99 -0.84 5.22
C GLU A 14 4.00 -1.83 4.60
N VAL A 15 3.77 -1.69 3.29
CA VAL A 15 2.95 -2.58 2.48
C VAL A 15 3.89 -3.30 1.52
N LYS A 16 3.80 -4.63 1.48
CA LYS A 16 4.60 -5.47 0.60
C LYS A 16 3.70 -6.37 -0.24
N ASN A 17 3.98 -6.40 -1.53
CA ASN A 17 3.40 -7.30 -2.52
C ASN A 17 1.86 -7.30 -2.52
N LEU A 18 1.24 -6.14 -2.31
CA LEU A 18 -0.21 -5.99 -2.27
C LEU A 18 -0.81 -6.35 -3.63
N THR A 19 -1.70 -7.34 -3.62
CA THR A 19 -2.51 -7.73 -4.77
C THR A 19 -3.97 -7.73 -4.34
N VAL A 20 -4.81 -7.03 -5.10
CA VAL A 20 -6.24 -6.91 -4.82
C VAL A 20 -7.01 -7.43 -6.03
N GLU A 21 -7.84 -8.44 -5.79
CA GLU A 21 -8.56 -9.18 -6.80
C GLU A 21 -10.06 -9.20 -6.52
N PHE A 22 -10.84 -9.02 -7.58
CA PHE A 22 -12.30 -9.07 -7.55
C PHE A 22 -12.80 -10.24 -8.41
N PRO A 23 -13.62 -11.14 -7.87
CA PRO A 23 -14.22 -12.22 -8.65
C PRO A 23 -15.27 -11.66 -9.61
N LEU A 24 -15.21 -12.10 -10.86
CA LEU A 24 -16.17 -11.80 -11.91
C LEU A 24 -16.76 -13.11 -12.44
N ARG A 25 -17.93 -13.05 -13.09
CA ARG A 25 -18.53 -14.22 -13.75
C ARG A 25 -17.63 -14.82 -14.84
N THR A 26 -16.76 -14.00 -15.43
CA THR A 26 -15.87 -14.35 -16.54
C THR A 26 -14.42 -14.61 -16.10
N GLY A 27 -14.11 -14.54 -14.80
CA GLY A 27 -12.75 -14.71 -14.29
C GLY A 27 -12.46 -13.82 -13.08
N VAL A 28 -11.22 -13.35 -12.95
CA VAL A 28 -10.80 -12.48 -11.86
C VAL A 28 -10.30 -11.15 -12.43
N PHE A 29 -10.76 -10.05 -11.86
CA PHE A 29 -10.23 -8.72 -12.15
C PHE A 29 -9.22 -8.32 -11.07
N ARG A 30 -7.95 -8.22 -11.45
CA ARG A 30 -6.88 -7.78 -10.55
C ARG A 30 -6.70 -6.26 -10.64
N ALA A 31 -7.18 -5.57 -9.62
CA ALA A 31 -7.17 -4.10 -9.52
C ALA A 31 -5.83 -3.53 -9.05
N VAL A 32 -5.12 -4.24 -8.17
CA VAL A 32 -3.76 -3.88 -7.72
C VAL A 32 -2.87 -5.10 -7.93
N ARG A 33 -1.65 -4.90 -8.46
CA ARG A 33 -0.71 -5.98 -8.80
C ARG A 33 0.62 -5.71 -8.12
N ASP A 34 0.99 -6.57 -7.17
CA ASP A 34 2.31 -6.60 -6.54
C ASP A 34 2.84 -5.22 -6.08
N LEU A 35 1.98 -4.44 -5.44
CA LEU A 35 2.31 -3.08 -5.01
C LEU A 35 3.04 -3.11 -3.66
N SER A 36 4.23 -2.53 -3.61
CA SER A 36 5.01 -2.36 -2.38
C SER A 36 5.32 -0.89 -2.15
N PHE A 37 5.05 -0.38 -0.95
CA PHE A 37 5.38 0.99 -0.56
C PHE A 37 5.54 1.11 0.96
N ALA A 38 6.21 2.17 1.39
CA ALA A 38 6.35 2.52 2.80
C ALA A 38 6.01 4.00 3.03
N ILE A 39 5.46 4.31 4.19
CA ILE A 39 5.21 5.69 4.64
C ILE A 39 6.09 5.97 5.84
N GLU A 40 7.10 6.81 5.63
CA GLU A 40 8.00 7.27 6.69
C GLU A 40 7.30 8.27 7.63
N PRO A 41 7.78 8.40 8.89
CA PRO A 41 7.27 9.40 9.81
C PRO A 41 7.28 10.82 9.20
N GLY A 42 6.14 11.52 9.30
CA GLY A 42 5.98 12.89 8.80
C GLY A 42 5.93 13.01 7.28
N LYS A 43 5.77 11.91 6.54
CA LYS A 43 5.57 11.92 5.08
C LYS A 43 4.12 11.64 4.71
N THR A 44 3.71 12.20 3.58
CA THR A 44 2.40 11.94 2.95
C THR A 44 2.63 11.21 1.64
N LEU A 45 1.95 10.08 1.46
CA LEU A 45 1.88 9.36 0.19
C LEU A 45 0.62 9.82 -0.58
N CYS A 46 0.78 10.21 -1.83
CA CYS A 46 -0.33 10.57 -2.71
C CYS A 46 -0.50 9.50 -3.80
N VAL A 47 -1.70 8.93 -3.92
CA VAL A 47 -2.04 7.95 -4.93
C VAL A 47 -2.88 8.63 -6.02
N VAL A 48 -2.36 8.68 -7.25
CA VAL A 48 -2.98 9.35 -8.41
C VAL A 48 -3.08 8.42 -9.62
N GLY A 49 -4.01 8.72 -10.54
CA GLY A 49 -4.26 7.88 -11.72
C GLY A 49 -5.69 7.98 -12.23
N GLU A 50 -5.96 7.38 -13.39
CA GLU A 50 -7.27 7.37 -14.05
C GLU A 50 -8.36 6.62 -13.25
N SER A 51 -9.64 6.85 -13.57
CA SER A 51 -10.74 6.10 -12.95
C SER A 51 -10.57 4.60 -13.18
N GLY A 52 -10.73 3.79 -12.13
CA GLY A 52 -10.58 2.32 -12.22
C GLY A 52 -9.16 1.79 -12.03
N SER A 53 -8.14 2.64 -11.82
CA SER A 53 -6.74 2.20 -11.67
C SER A 53 -6.37 1.53 -10.33
N GLY A 54 -7.34 1.25 -9.46
CA GLY A 54 -7.10 0.56 -8.18
C GLY A 54 -6.77 1.44 -6.97
N LYS A 55 -6.79 2.78 -7.10
CA LYS A 55 -6.39 3.71 -6.03
C LYS A 55 -7.20 3.58 -4.73
N SER A 56 -8.53 3.48 -4.83
CA SER A 56 -9.42 3.43 -3.67
C SER A 56 -9.40 2.08 -2.94
N VAL A 57 -8.79 1.07 -3.54
CA VAL A 57 -8.71 -0.29 -3.00
C VAL A 57 -7.27 -0.66 -2.64
N THR A 58 -6.35 0.28 -2.82
CA THR A 58 -4.97 0.24 -2.31
C THR A 58 -4.98 0.70 -0.86
#